data_AF-X6HQV1-F1
#
_entry.id   AF-X6HQV1-F1
#
_cell.length_a   1.000
_cell.length_b   1.000
_cell.length_c   1.000
_cell.angle_alpha   90.00
_cell.angle_beta   90.00
_cell.angle_gamma   90.00
#
_symmetry.space_group_name_H-M   'P 1'
#
loop_
_entity.id
_entity.type
_entity.pdbx_description
1 polymer ?
#
loop_
_entity_poly.entity_id
_entity_poly.type
_entity_poly.pdbx_seq_one_letter_code
_entity_poly.pdbx_strand_id
1 'polypeptide(L)' 'MRIYAVTNGVEKEAYRLSGTHYKCFPRSDNEVANAKEFVTIEEAAIFMIKNPGWGIRMNPGSAIIYHGIQIEL' A
#
# COMPACT_ATOMS: atom_id res chain seq x y z
N MET A 1 -10.40 -5.76 7.55
CA MET A 1 -9.23 -4.88 7.47
C MET A 1 -9.14 -4.17 6.13
N ARG A 2 -8.92 -2.85 6.13
CA ARG A 2 -8.76 -1.99 4.95
C ARG A 2 -7.53 -1.10 5.11
N ILE A 3 -6.79 -0.91 4.02
CA ILE A 3 -5.74 0.10 3.93
C ILE A 3 -6.15 1.06 2.82
N TYR A 4 -6.32 2.33 3.13
CA TYR A 4 -6.80 3.32 2.16
C TYR A 4 -6.15 4.68 2.37
N ALA A 5 -6.29 5.56 1.38
CA ALA A 5 -5.91 6.96 1.49
C ALA A 5 -6.84 7.81 0.62
N VAL A 6 -7.16 9.03 1.09
CA VAL A 6 -7.90 10.00 0.27
C VAL A 6 -6.90 10.89 -0.45
N THR A 7 -6.84 10.79 -1.78
CA THR A 7 -5.95 11.60 -2.63
C THR A 7 -6.78 12.42 -3.59
N ASN A 8 -6.62 13.75 -3.59
CA ASN A 8 -7.40 14.67 -4.42
C ASN A 8 -8.94 14.48 -4.29
N GLY A 9 -9.42 14.23 -3.06
CA GLY A 9 -10.84 13.97 -2.79
C GLY A 9 -11.36 12.61 -3.23
N VAL A 10 -10.49 11.72 -3.74
CA VAL A 10 -10.85 10.37 -4.16
C VAL A 10 -10.25 9.37 -3.18
N GLU A 11 -11.10 8.51 -2.60
CA GLU A 11 -10.65 7.38 -1.80
C GLU A 11 -9.95 6.36 -2.71
N LYS A 12 -8.77 5.94 -2.27
CA LYS A 12 -7.97 4.91 -2.94
C LYS A 12 -7.70 3.80 -1.96
N GLU A 13 -8.03 2.58 -2.34
CA GLU A 13 -7.80 1.40 -1.51
C GLU A 13 -6.59 0.62 -1.99
N ALA A 14 -5.87 0.03 -1.04
CA ALA A 14 -4.86 -0.97 -1.35
C ALA A 14 -5.50 -2.16 -2.05
N TYR A 15 -4.86 -2.62 -3.12
CA TYR A 15 -5.36 -3.72 -3.93
C TYR A 15 -4.23 -4.72 -4.20
N ARG A 16 -4.61 -5.95 -4.54
CA ARG A 16 -3.65 -6.96 -4.97
C ARG A 16 -3.21 -6.68 -6.39
N LEU A 17 -1.90 -6.52 -6.60
CA LEU A 17 -1.35 -6.37 -7.94
C LEU A 17 -1.56 -7.68 -8.72
N SER A 18 -2.22 -7.57 -9.87
CA SER A 18 -2.64 -8.71 -10.69
C SER A 18 -3.45 -9.76 -9.90
N GLY A 19 -4.14 -9.37 -8.83
CA GLY A 19 -4.95 -10.26 -7.99
C GLY A 19 -4.16 -11.17 -7.04
N THR A 20 -2.82 -11.05 -6.99
CA THR A 20 -1.97 -12.00 -6.24
C THR A 20 -1.46 -11.45 -4.91
N HIS A 21 -0.74 -10.33 -4.92
CA HIS A 21 -0.03 -9.82 -3.74
C HIS A 21 -0.25 -8.31 -3.54
N TYR A 22 -0.26 -7.88 -2.29
CA TYR A 22 -0.08 -6.48 -1.91
C TYR A 22 1.40 -6.13 -1.96
N LYS A 23 1.74 -4.98 -2.53
CA LYS A 23 3.14 -4.55 -2.66
C LYS A 23 3.37 -3.24 -1.92
N CYS A 24 4.29 -3.27 -0.95
CA CYS A 24 4.76 -2.11 -0.20
C CYS A 24 6.16 -1.70 -0.70
N PHE A 25 6.41 -0.40 -0.78
CA PHE A 25 7.62 0.17 -1.35
C PHE A 25 8.26 1.16 -0.37
N PRO A 26 9.60 1.20 -0.27
CA PRO A 26 10.27 2.26 0.48
C PRO A 26 10.09 3.61 -0.22
N ARG A 27 10.09 4.72 0.54
CA ARG A 27 9.87 6.06 -0.03
C ARG A 27 10.86 6.47 -1.13
N SER A 28 12.08 5.96 -1.04
CA SER A 28 13.18 6.30 -1.94
C SER A 28 13.18 5.50 -3.24
N ASP A 29 12.37 4.45 -3.36
CA ASP A 29 12.47 3.50 -4.46
C ASP A 29 11.12 2.83 -4.79
N ASN A 30 10.69 2.98 -6.04
CA ASN A 30 9.47 2.42 -6.59
C ASN A 30 9.70 1.21 -7.52
N GLU A 31 10.94 0.71 -7.61
CA GLU A 31 11.30 -0.46 -8.39
C GLU A 31 10.59 -1.70 -7.84
N VAL A 32 9.96 -2.47 -8.74
CA VAL A 32 9.19 -3.66 -8.36
C VAL A 32 10.07 -4.71 -7.67
N ALA A 33 11.35 -4.79 -8.05
CA ALA A 33 12.33 -5.71 -7.46
C ALA A 33 12.58 -5.43 -5.96
N ASN A 34 12.36 -4.19 -5.51
CA ASN A 34 12.60 -3.77 -4.14
C ASN A 34 11.31 -3.70 -3.30
N ALA A 35 10.18 -4.08 -3.89
CA ALA A 35 8.92 -4.17 -3.19
C ALA A 35 8.92 -5.31 -2.16
N LYS A 36 8.29 -5.07 -1.00
CA LYS A 36 7.88 -6.12 -0.08
C LYS A 36 6.48 -6.59 -0.45
N GLU A 37 6.36 -7.90 -0.65
CA GLU A 37 5.14 -8.53 -1.11
C GLU A 37 4.45 -9.30 0.01
N PHE A 38 3.13 -9.16 0.09
CA PHE A 38 2.30 -9.81 1.10
C PHE A 38 1.08 -10.44 0.43
N VAL A 39 0.68 -11.62 0.90
CA VAL A 39 -0.49 -12.32 0.34
C VAL A 39 -1.78 -11.72 0.92
N THR A 40 -1.74 -11.35 2.20
CA THR A 40 -2.90 -10.83 2.93
C THR A 40 -2.78 -9.32 3.18
N ILE A 41 -3.93 -8.66 3.32
CA ILE A 41 -3.95 -7.22 3.63
C ILE A 41 -3.50 -6.98 5.08
N GLU A 42 -3.71 -7.95 5.96
CA GLU A 42 -3.30 -7.97 7.35
C GLU A 42 -1.78 -7.93 7.49
N GLU A 43 -1.07 -8.80 6.78
CA GLU A 43 0.40 -8.81 6.75
C GLU A 43 0.96 -7.49 6.22
N ALA A 44 0.38 -6.96 5.13
CA ALA A 44 0.78 -5.67 4.57
C ALA A 44 0.55 -4.53 5.57
N ALA A 45 -0.58 -4.51 6.27
CA ALA A 45 -0.87 -3.49 7.26
C ALA A 45 0.07 -3.56 8.47
N ILE A 46 0.34 -4.76 9.00
CA ILE A 46 1.31 -4.95 10.09
C ILE A 46 2.68 -4.43 9.67
N PHE A 47 3.10 -4.71 8.43
CA PHE A 47 4.35 -4.19 7.90
C PHE A 47 4.36 -2.66 7.84
N MET A 48 3.31 -2.05 7.31
CA MET A 48 3.19 -0.59 7.17
C MET A 48 3.21 0.12 8.53
N ILE A 49 2.55 -0.44 9.54
CA ILE A 49 2.58 0.09 10.92
C ILE A 49 4.00 0.06 11.49
N LYS A 50 4.74 -1.03 11.23
CA LYS A 50 6.12 -1.19 11.71
C LYS A 50 7.15 -0.38 10.94
N ASN A 51 6.83 0.04 9.72
CA ASN A 51 7.76 0.71 8.80
C ASN A 51 7.17 2.06 8.33
N PRO A 52 7.04 3.05 9.24
CA PRO A 52 6.50 4.35 8.88
C PRO A 52 7.34 5.01 7.77
N GLY A 53 6.67 5.48 6.72
CA GLY A 53 7.29 6.09 5.54
C GLY A 53 7.36 5.18 4.32
N TRP A 54 7.07 3.88 4.46
CA TRP A 54 6.77 3.03 3.32
C TRP A 54 5.41 3.38 2.73
N GLY A 55 5.25 3.07 1.44
CA GLY A 55 4.02 3.26 0.70
C GLY A 55 3.47 1.95 0.19
N ILE A 56 2.21 1.95 -0.25
CA ILE A 56 1.52 0.78 -0.81
C ILE A 56 0.82 1.15 -2.11
N ARG A 57 0.74 0.20 -3.05
CA ARG A 57 -0.05 0.41 -4.28
C ARG A 57 -1.54 0.50 -3.98
N MET A 58 -2.18 1.54 -4.48
CA MET A 58 -3.61 1.80 -4.34
C MET A 58 -4.31 2.01 -5.69
N ASN A 59 -5.60 1.70 -5.75
CA ASN A 59 -6.47 1.84 -6.92
C ASN A 59 -7.52 2.94 -6.66
N PRO A 60 -7.99 3.72 -7.66
CA PRO A 60 -7.65 3.71 -9.08
C PRO A 60 -6.24 4.22 -9.42
N GLY A 61 -5.57 3.54 -10.36
CA GLY A 61 -4.38 4.06 -11.06
C GLY A 61 -3.04 3.45 -10.65
N SER A 62 -3.01 2.36 -9.88
CA SER A 62 -1.78 1.65 -9.47
C SER A 62 -0.70 2.54 -8.81
N ALA A 63 -1.09 3.71 -8.29
CA ALA A 63 -0.16 4.66 -7.70
C ALA A 63 0.34 4.14 -6.35
N ILE A 64 1.61 4.36 -6.05
CA ILE A 64 2.16 4.08 -4.72
C ILE A 64 1.91 5.31 -3.86
N ILE A 65 1.14 5.15 -2.80
CA ILE A 65 0.83 6.22 -1.85
C ILE A 65 1.68 6.02 -0.61
N TYR A 66 2.39 7.07 -0.20
CA TYR A 66 3.31 7.08 0.95
C TYR A 66 2.81 7.89 2.14
N HIS A 67 1.74 8.68 1.96
CA HIS A 67 1.23 9.63 2.95
C HIS A 67 -0.28 9.53 3.09
N GLY A 68 -0.81 9.94 4.25
CA GLY A 68 -2.25 9.95 4.50
C GLY A 68 -2.89 8.55 4.52
N ILE A 69 -2.08 7.50 4.66
CA ILE A 69 -2.54 6.11 4.70
C ILE A 69 -3.25 5.87 6.03
N GLN A 70 -4.48 5.39 5.93
CA GLN A 70 -5.31 4.94 7.05
C GLN A 70 -5.42 3.42 7.03
N ILE A 71 -5.45 2.83 8.22
CA ILE A 71 -5.59 1.38 8.41
C ILE A 71 -6.79 1.17 9.34
N GLU A 72 -7.85 0.57 8.81
CA GLU A 72 -9.05 0.20 9.55
C GLU A 72 -9.07 -1.31 9.76
N LEU A 73 -9.39 -1.73 10.99
CA LEU A 73 -9.50 -3.14 11.38
C LEU A 73 -10.72 -3.81 10.74
#